data_AF-A0A9E1Z1R5-F1
#
_entry.id   AF-A0A9E1Z1R5-F1
#
_cell.length_a   1.000
_cell.length_b   1.000
_cell.length_c   1.000
_cell.angle_alpha   90.00
_cell.angle_beta   90.00
_cell.angle_gamma   90.00
#
_symmetry.space_group_name_H-M   'P 1'
#
loop_
_entity.id
_entity.type
_entity.pdbx_description
1 polymer ?
#
loop_
_entity_poly.entity_id
_entity_poly.type
_entity_poly.pdbx_seq_one_letter_code
_entity_poly.pdbx_strand_id
1 'polypeptide(L)'
;MKIALLAVLILSGCTKSQQPLLQLTMFGDNQSALYVVQQNGDIAFGGGMHAIQGKTSWKGALTPQQLEKLQVLLEATPLQATDKKLTYRFQIKSQVGDVASKATVALSNVHATELYFFLEESTLSRVQSQLNALPKPSMDVIADREMKDIPQ
;
A
#
# COMPACT_ATOMS: atom_id res chain seq x y z
N MET A 1 -49.14 30.59 -13.12
CA MET A 1 -48.50 30.35 -11.81
C MET A 1 -47.83 28.98 -11.87
N LYS A 2 -46.53 28.92 -11.61
CA LYS A 2 -45.64 27.77 -11.82
C LYS A 2 -45.78 26.74 -10.71
N ILE A 3 -45.88 25.45 -11.05
CA ILE A 3 -45.57 24.31 -10.16
C ILE A 3 -44.83 23.29 -11.06
N ALA A 4 -43.52 23.44 -11.32
CA ALA A 4 -42.40 22.86 -10.56
C ALA A 4 -42.64 21.37 -10.25
N LEU A 5 -42.21 20.47 -11.14
CA LEU A 5 -40.89 19.80 -11.07
C LEU A 5 -40.65 19.15 -9.71
N LEU A 6 -40.93 17.85 -9.56
CA LEU A 6 -40.16 16.93 -8.70
C LEU A 6 -40.67 15.48 -8.84
N ALA A 7 -40.02 14.71 -9.71
CA ALA A 7 -40.06 13.25 -9.64
C ALA A 7 -38.69 12.71 -10.07
N VAL A 8 -37.64 13.08 -9.32
CA VAL A 8 -36.35 12.39 -9.36
C VAL A 8 -36.28 11.59 -8.06
N LEU A 9 -36.97 10.45 -8.05
CA LEU A 9 -36.85 9.46 -6.98
C LEU A 9 -35.55 8.67 -7.21
N ILE A 10 -34.48 9.17 -6.60
CA ILE A 10 -33.55 8.40 -5.76
C ILE A 10 -33.12 7.04 -6.34
N LEU A 11 -32.26 7.06 -7.36
CA LEU A 11 -31.30 5.98 -7.60
C LEU A 11 -30.05 6.19 -6.73
N SER A 12 -30.25 6.30 -5.41
CA SER A 12 -29.17 6.14 -4.44
C SER A 12 -28.94 4.64 -4.26
N GLY A 13 -28.46 3.99 -5.32
CA GLY A 13 -27.76 2.73 -5.14
C GLY A 13 -26.60 3.03 -4.22
N CYS A 14 -26.72 2.68 -2.94
CA CYS A 14 -25.58 2.56 -2.05
C CYS A 14 -24.66 1.54 -2.72
N THR A 15 -23.72 2.02 -3.53
CA THR A 15 -22.54 1.24 -3.90
C THR A 15 -21.86 0.97 -2.57
N LYS A 16 -22.17 -0.17 -1.94
CA LYS A 16 -21.42 -0.69 -0.81
C LYS A 16 -19.98 -0.68 -1.28
N SER A 17 -19.20 0.30 -0.82
CA SER A 17 -17.77 0.33 -1.06
C SER A 17 -17.24 -0.99 -0.50
N GLN A 18 -16.93 -1.91 -1.41
CA GLN A 18 -16.53 -3.25 -1.06
C GLN A 18 -15.28 -3.13 -0.20
N GLN A 19 -15.33 -3.68 1.02
CA GLN A 19 -14.18 -3.58 1.91
C GLN A 19 -12.98 -4.28 1.28
N PRO A 20 -11.78 -3.71 1.41
CA PRO A 20 -10.58 -4.34 0.91
C PRO A 20 -10.37 -5.70 1.61
N LEU A 21 -9.74 -6.64 0.91
CA LEU A 21 -9.27 -7.90 1.49
C LEU A 21 -8.30 -7.63 2.65
N LEU A 22 -7.40 -6.66 2.45
CA LEU A 22 -6.41 -6.27 3.44
C LEU A 22 -6.14 -4.76 3.36
N GLN A 23 -6.07 -4.12 4.52
CA GLN A 23 -5.42 -2.84 4.71
C GLN A 23 -4.37 -2.99 5.81
N LEU A 24 -3.09 -2.80 5.46
CA LEU A 24 -1.98 -2.85 6.39
C LEU A 24 -1.29 -1.48 6.42
N THR A 25 -1.17 -0.90 7.60
CA THR A 25 -0.42 0.33 7.82
C THR A 25 0.70 0.09 8.83
N MET A 26 1.94 0.35 8.42
CA MET A 26 3.12 0.30 9.29
C MET A 26 3.48 1.72 9.71
N PHE A 27 3.68 1.92 11.01
CA PHE A 27 4.23 3.14 11.60
C PHE A 27 5.56 2.81 12.27
N GLY A 28 6.67 3.27 11.69
CA GLY A 28 8.02 3.18 12.24
C GLY A 28 8.59 4.56 12.57
N ASP A 29 9.88 4.60 12.94
CA ASP A 29 10.57 5.84 13.35
C ASP A 29 10.57 6.92 12.27
N ASN A 30 11.04 6.60 11.07
CA ASN A 30 11.17 7.53 9.94
C ASN A 30 10.46 7.03 8.68
N GLN A 31 9.69 5.96 8.83
CA GLN A 31 9.04 5.27 7.73
C GLN A 31 7.62 4.93 8.08
N SER A 32 6.72 5.14 7.13
CA SER A 32 5.34 4.69 7.21
C SER A 32 4.95 4.14 5.86
N ALA A 33 4.21 3.04 5.87
CA ALA A 33 3.77 2.38 4.66
C ALA A 33 2.30 2.00 4.81
N LEU A 34 1.56 2.18 3.73
CA LEU A 34 0.17 1.77 3.61
C LEU A 34 0.04 0.86 2.40
N TYR A 35 -0.45 -0.36 2.63
CA TYR A 35 -0.87 -1.29 1.60
C TYR A 35 -2.37 -1.49 1.70
N VAL A 36 -3.05 -1.42 0.56
CA VAL A 36 -4.47 -1.76 0.43
C VAL A 36 -4.61 -2.79 -0.69
N VAL A 37 -5.09 -3.97 -0.35
CA VAL A 37 -5.36 -5.05 -1.31
C VAL A 37 -6.86 -5.25 -1.40
N GLN A 38 -7.40 -5.14 -2.60
CA GLN A 38 -8.80 -5.39 -2.91
C GLN A 38 -9.07 -6.88 -3.08
N GLN A 39 -10.34 -7.27 -3.01
CA GLN A 39 -10.78 -8.66 -3.15
C GLN A 39 -10.40 -9.29 -4.50
N ASN A 40 -10.29 -8.46 -5.55
CA ASN A 40 -9.87 -8.88 -6.90
C ASN A 40 -8.33 -8.97 -7.07
N GLY A 41 -7.54 -8.67 -6.04
CA GLY A 41 -6.09 -8.66 -6.09
C GLY A 41 -5.46 -7.34 -6.51
N ASP A 42 -6.24 -6.27 -6.78
CA ASP A 42 -5.67 -4.94 -6.97
C ASP A 42 -4.97 -4.50 -5.69
N ILE A 43 -3.72 -4.04 -5.82
CA ILE A 43 -2.89 -3.58 -4.71
C ILE A 43 -2.56 -2.11 -4.90
N ALA A 44 -2.71 -1.32 -3.85
CA ALA A 44 -2.31 0.07 -3.79
C ALA A 44 -1.31 0.29 -2.67
N PHE A 45 -0.31 1.15 -2.92
CA PHE A 45 0.77 1.46 -2.00
C PHE A 45 0.86 2.97 -1.76
N GLY A 46 1.11 3.37 -0.51
CA GLY A 46 1.52 4.72 -0.14
C GLY A 46 2.69 4.67 0.84
N GLY A 47 3.71 5.50 0.60
CA GLY A 47 4.87 5.66 1.48
C GLY A 47 4.89 7.01 2.19
N GLY A 48 5.53 7.05 3.37
CA GLY A 48 5.77 8.26 4.15
C GLY A 48 4.49 9.06 4.45
N MET A 49 4.47 10.32 4.03
CA MET A 49 3.32 11.21 4.24
C MET A 49 2.01 10.70 3.64
N HIS A 50 2.06 9.99 2.51
CA HIS A 50 0.86 9.38 1.93
C HIS A 50 0.28 8.35 2.89
N ALA A 51 1.10 7.45 3.43
CA ALA A 51 0.65 6.45 4.41
C ALA A 51 0.07 7.10 5.68
N ILE A 52 0.74 8.12 6.22
CA ILE A 52 0.30 8.85 7.42
C ILE A 52 -1.08 9.51 7.19
N GLN A 53 -1.32 10.02 5.99
CA GLN A 53 -2.59 10.62 5.60
C GLN A 53 -3.66 9.59 5.15
N GLY A 54 -3.36 8.30 5.20
CA GLY A 54 -4.28 7.25 4.74
C GLY A 54 -4.47 7.22 3.21
N LYS A 55 -3.49 7.71 2.44
CA LYS A 55 -3.51 7.80 0.98
C LYS A 55 -2.49 6.86 0.35
N THR A 56 -2.77 6.47 -0.89
CA THR A 56 -1.87 5.67 -1.74
C THR A 56 -1.39 6.50 -2.93
N SER A 57 -0.14 6.34 -3.33
CA SER A 57 0.49 7.03 -4.46
C SER A 57 0.77 6.12 -5.65
N TRP A 58 0.68 4.79 -5.47
CA TRP A 58 0.91 3.80 -6.51
C TRP A 58 -0.17 2.72 -6.50
N LYS A 59 -0.43 2.12 -7.66
CA LYS A 59 -1.37 1.01 -7.85
C LYS A 59 -0.78 -0.04 -8.79
N GLY A 60 -1.16 -1.29 -8.58
CA GLY A 60 -0.89 -2.44 -9.44
C GLY A 60 -1.84 -3.58 -9.11
N ALA A 61 -1.51 -4.79 -9.56
CA ALA A 61 -2.31 -5.98 -9.29
C ALA A 61 -1.41 -7.15 -8.88
N LEU A 62 -1.79 -7.89 -7.84
CA LEU A 62 -1.15 -9.15 -7.46
C LEU A 62 -1.35 -10.20 -8.55
N THR A 63 -0.39 -11.11 -8.71
CA THR A 63 -0.63 -12.30 -9.54
C THR A 63 -1.63 -13.21 -8.81
N PRO A 64 -2.33 -14.11 -9.50
CA PRO A 64 -3.22 -15.08 -8.85
C PRO A 64 -2.51 -15.87 -7.73
N GLN A 65 -1.26 -16.31 -7.97
CA GLN A 65 -0.43 -17.02 -6.99
C GLN A 65 -0.10 -16.16 -5.76
N GLN A 66 0.15 -14.86 -5.95
CA GLN A 66 0.38 -13.94 -4.84
C GLN A 66 -0.90 -13.70 -4.05
N LEU A 67 -2.04 -13.55 -4.72
CA LEU A 67 -3.33 -13.38 -4.06
C LEU A 67 -3.71 -14.61 -3.21
N GLU A 68 -3.50 -15.81 -3.75
CA GLU A 68 -3.71 -17.07 -3.03
C GLU A 68 -2.80 -17.15 -1.79
N LYS A 69 -1.49 -16.88 -1.96
CA LYS A 69 -0.54 -16.87 -0.84
C LYS A 69 -0.94 -15.86 0.23
N LEU A 70 -1.44 -14.69 -0.16
CA LEU A 70 -1.94 -13.68 0.76
C LEU A 70 -3.13 -14.20 1.58
N GLN A 71 -4.10 -14.84 0.93
CA GLN A 71 -5.26 -15.41 1.61
C GLN A 71 -4.84 -16.46 2.64
N VAL A 72 -3.91 -17.36 2.27
CA VAL A 72 -3.34 -18.35 3.20
C VAL A 72 -2.68 -17.68 4.41
N LEU A 73 -1.88 -16.63 4.20
CA LEU A 73 -1.24 -15.89 5.31
C LEU A 73 -2.27 -15.24 6.26
N LEU A 74 -3.38 -14.75 5.71
CA LEU A 74 -4.46 -14.13 6.50
C LEU A 74 -5.29 -15.16 7.28
N GLU A 75 -5.45 -16.38 6.76
CA GLU A 75 -6.18 -17.47 7.41
C GLU A 75 -5.34 -18.19 8.49
N ALA A 76 -4.05 -18.38 8.22
CA ALA A 76 -3.17 -19.19 9.06
C ALA A 76 -2.87 -18.56 10.43
N THR A 77 -3.02 -17.25 10.57
CA THR A 77 -2.55 -16.54 11.77
C THR A 77 -3.59 -15.61 12.37
N PRO A 78 -4.14 -15.92 13.56
CA PRO A 78 -4.89 -14.94 14.32
C PRO A 78 -3.95 -13.85 14.85
N LEU A 79 -4.14 -12.63 14.36
CA LEU A 79 -3.41 -11.44 14.84
C LEU A 79 -3.85 -11.11 16.27
N GLN A 80 -3.02 -11.44 17.25
CA GLN A 80 -3.26 -11.10 18.64
C GLN A 80 -3.10 -9.58 18.83
N ALA A 81 -4.21 -8.87 18.82
CA ALA A 81 -4.23 -7.43 19.05
C ALA A 81 -3.71 -7.10 20.47
N THR A 82 -3.06 -5.95 20.60
CA THR A 82 -2.76 -5.38 21.91
C THR A 82 -3.59 -4.14 22.16
N ASP A 83 -4.07 -3.99 23.40
CA ASP A 83 -4.75 -2.77 23.85
C ASP A 83 -3.77 -1.66 24.25
N LYS A 84 -2.46 -1.96 24.26
CA LYS A 84 -1.43 -0.96 24.60
C LYS A 84 -1.29 0.05 23.47
N LYS A 85 -1.17 1.33 23.85
CA LYS A 85 -0.81 2.40 22.90
C LYS A 85 0.65 2.23 22.49
N LEU A 86 0.85 1.74 21.27
CA LEU A 86 2.18 1.55 20.69
C LEU A 86 2.56 2.73 19.79
N THR A 87 3.75 3.29 19.97
CA THR A 87 4.30 4.30 19.04
C THR A 87 4.57 3.66 17.69
N TYR A 88 5.35 2.56 17.68
CA TYR A 88 5.67 1.79 16.49
C TYR A 88 4.83 0.54 16.41
N ARG A 89 4.11 0.39 15.30
CA ARG A 89 3.06 -0.62 15.20
C ARG A 89 2.67 -0.92 13.76
N PHE A 90 2.10 -2.10 13.60
CA PHE A 90 1.22 -2.40 12.49
C PHE A 90 -0.24 -2.16 12.88
N GLN A 91 -1.00 -1.55 11.99
CA GLN A 91 -2.46 -1.54 12.02
C GLN A 91 -2.96 -2.35 10.84
N ILE A 92 -3.69 -3.42 11.13
CA ILE A 92 -4.13 -4.39 10.13
C ILE A 92 -5.65 -4.45 10.19
N LYS A 93 -6.29 -4.37 9.03
CA LYS A 93 -7.71 -4.69 8.82
C LYS A 93 -7.78 -5.71 7.70
N SER A 94 -8.49 -6.81 7.90
CA SER A 94 -8.70 -7.80 6.84
C SER A 94 -10.15 -8.25 6.76
N GLN A 95 -10.52 -8.74 5.59
CA GLN A 95 -11.84 -9.32 5.31
C GLN A 95 -11.62 -10.64 4.57
N VAL A 96 -11.65 -11.75 5.31
CA VAL A 96 -11.50 -13.11 4.76
C VAL A 96 -12.85 -13.80 4.79
N GLY A 97 -13.40 -14.10 3.61
CA GLY A 97 -14.81 -14.49 3.48
C GLY A 97 -15.71 -13.41 4.10
N ASP A 98 -16.58 -13.82 5.03
CA ASP A 98 -17.46 -12.91 5.78
C ASP A 98 -16.86 -12.41 7.11
N VAL A 99 -15.64 -12.82 7.44
CA VAL A 99 -14.99 -12.46 8.71
C VAL A 99 -14.15 -11.19 8.56
N ALA A 100 -14.61 -10.11 9.18
CA ALA A 100 -13.86 -8.88 9.34
C ALA A 100 -12.95 -8.97 10.58
N SER A 101 -11.67 -8.65 10.42
CA SER A 101 -10.72 -8.57 11.53
C SER A 101 -10.01 -7.22 11.58
N LYS A 102 -9.66 -6.79 12.78
CA LYS A 102 -8.82 -5.60 13.00
C LYS A 102 -7.86 -5.88 14.15
N ALA A 103 -6.59 -5.61 13.92
CA ALA A 103 -5.55 -5.75 14.92
C ALA A 103 -4.60 -4.54 14.92
N THR A 104 -4.08 -4.23 16.10
CA THR A 104 -2.92 -3.35 16.26
C THR A 104 -1.88 -4.12 17.03
N VAL A 105 -0.67 -4.24 16.46
CA VAL A 105 0.41 -5.07 17.02
C VAL A 105 1.75 -4.35 16.91
N ALA A 106 2.71 -4.74 17.75
CA ALA A 106 4.06 -4.18 17.69
C ALA A 106 4.79 -4.59 16.41
N LEU A 107 5.79 -3.79 16.01
CA LEU A 107 6.64 -4.14 14.86
C LEU A 107 7.45 -5.43 15.06
N SER A 108 7.60 -5.90 16.31
CA SER A 108 8.20 -7.19 16.64
C SER A 108 7.28 -8.39 16.41
N ASN A 109 6.01 -8.17 16.04
CA ASN A 109 5.10 -9.27 15.74
C ASN A 109 5.51 -9.96 14.43
N VAL A 110 5.97 -11.21 14.54
CA VAL A 110 6.53 -11.98 13.42
C VAL A 110 5.56 -12.08 12.24
N HIS A 111 4.28 -12.35 12.51
CA HIS A 111 3.29 -12.55 11.46
C HIS A 111 2.91 -11.26 10.73
N ALA A 112 2.76 -10.16 11.45
CA ALA A 112 2.52 -8.85 10.84
C ALA A 112 3.72 -8.40 9.98
N THR A 113 4.94 -8.72 10.43
CA THR A 113 6.17 -8.48 9.68
C THR A 113 6.27 -9.35 8.43
N GLU A 114 5.93 -10.63 8.50
CA GLU A 114 5.86 -11.53 7.34
C GLU A 114 4.86 -11.02 6.31
N LEU A 115 3.66 -10.62 6.77
CA LEU A 115 2.63 -10.05 5.91
C LEU A 115 3.11 -8.74 5.25
N TYR A 116 3.80 -7.88 6.00
CA TYR A 116 4.40 -6.65 5.47
C TYR A 116 5.44 -6.96 4.39
N PHE A 117 6.39 -7.85 4.64
CA PHE A 117 7.44 -8.18 3.68
C PHE A 117 6.88 -8.82 2.41
N PHE A 118 5.88 -9.70 2.53
CA PHE A 118 5.19 -10.25 1.37
C PHE A 118 4.60 -9.15 0.47
N LEU A 119 3.95 -8.14 1.05
CA LEU A 119 3.37 -7.02 0.30
C LEU A 119 4.45 -6.12 -0.31
N GLU A 120 5.53 -5.88 0.43
CA GLU A 120 6.69 -5.10 -0.02
C GLU A 120 7.36 -5.76 -1.24
N GLU A 121 7.68 -7.05 -1.16
CA GLU A 121 8.26 -7.82 -2.28
C GLU A 121 7.33 -7.87 -3.50
N SER A 122 6.03 -8.09 -3.25
CA SER A 122 5.02 -8.10 -4.30
C SER A 122 4.92 -6.74 -5.01
N THR A 123 5.13 -5.64 -4.29
CA THR A 123 5.10 -4.29 -4.87
C THR A 123 6.42 -3.98 -5.59
N LEU A 124 7.56 -4.26 -4.96
CA LEU A 124 8.90 -3.96 -5.47
C LEU A 124 9.17 -4.68 -6.80
N SER A 125 8.81 -5.96 -6.90
CA SER A 125 8.97 -6.74 -8.14
C SER A 125 8.35 -6.09 -9.38
N ARG A 126 7.33 -5.24 -9.20
CA ARG A 126 6.62 -4.54 -10.29
C ARG A 126 7.21 -3.19 -10.63
N VAL A 127 7.86 -2.55 -9.67
CA VAL A 127 8.54 -1.26 -9.86
C VAL A 127 9.97 -1.47 -10.35
N GLN A 128 10.57 -2.64 -10.08
CA GLN A 128 11.96 -2.95 -10.42
C GLN A 128 12.26 -2.83 -11.92
N SER A 129 11.37 -3.30 -12.80
CA SER A 129 11.58 -3.19 -14.25
C SER A 129 11.59 -1.74 -14.72
N GLN A 130 10.75 -0.89 -14.12
CA GLN A 130 10.69 0.55 -14.40
C GLN A 130 11.93 1.27 -13.87
N LEU A 131 12.39 0.93 -12.67
CA LEU A 131 13.65 1.46 -12.10
C LEU A 131 14.87 1.06 -12.94
N ASN A 132 14.91 -0.18 -13.41
CA ASN A 132 15.99 -0.67 -14.28
C ASN A 132 15.99 -0.01 -15.66
N ALA A 133 14.84 0.50 -16.11
CA ALA A 133 14.69 1.22 -17.37
C ALA A 133 15.02 2.72 -17.26
N LEU A 134 15.19 3.25 -16.04
CA LEU A 134 15.64 4.63 -15.88
C LEU A 134 17.07 4.76 -16.43
N PRO A 135 17.38 5.85 -17.15
CA PRO A 135 18.73 6.11 -17.62
C PRO A 135 19.65 6.13 -16.40
N LYS A 136 20.58 5.17 -16.35
CA LYS A 136 21.61 5.16 -15.32
C LYS A 136 22.41 6.44 -15.52
N PRO A 137 22.69 7.21 -14.46
CA PRO A 137 23.56 8.37 -14.60
C PRO A 137 24.86 7.88 -15.24
N SER A 138 25.12 8.35 -16.46
CA SER A 138 26.43 8.17 -17.08
C SER A 138 27.43 8.85 -16.16
N MET A 139 28.45 8.11 -15.73
CA MET A 139 29.57 8.67 -14.96
C MET A 139 30.47 9.58 -15.85
N ASP A 140 29.87 10.43 -16.68
CA ASP A 140 30.55 11.24 -17.70
C ASP A 140 30.02 12.68 -17.70
N VAL A 141 29.91 13.30 -16.52
CA VAL A 141 29.66 14.75 -16.40
C VAL A 141 30.68 15.41 -15.47
N ILE A 142 31.85 14.80 -15.30
CA ILE A 142 33.01 15.38 -14.60
C ILE A 142 34.27 15.16 -15.46
N ALA A 143 34.22 15.56 -16.72
CA ALA A 143 35.43 15.65 -17.56
C ALA A 143 35.46 16.97 -18.35
N ASP A 144 34.30 17.49 -18.74
CA ASP A 144 34.21 18.69 -19.60
C ASP A 144 34.27 20.04 -18.88
N ARG A 145 34.43 20.08 -17.54
CA ARG A 145 34.58 21.34 -16.80
C ARG A 145 36.03 21.77 -16.53
N GLU A 146 37.03 20.92 -16.80
CA GLU A 146 38.44 21.29 -16.55
C GLU A 146 39.23 21.71 -17.81
N MET A 147 38.62 21.78 -18.99
CA MET A 147 39.31 22.18 -20.23
C MET A 147 38.83 23.51 -20.82
N LYS A 148 38.52 24.51 -19.99
CA LYS A 148 38.16 25.85 -20.49
C LYS A 148 38.92 27.04 -19.89
N ASP A 149 40.06 26.81 -19.25
CA ASP A 149 40.97 27.88 -18.84
C ASP A 149 42.42 27.55 -19.19
N ILE A 150 42.76 27.63 -20.49
CA ILE A 150 44.14 27.87 -20.92
C ILE A 150 44.14 29.11 -21.82
N PRO A 151 44.56 30.28 -21.33
CA PRO A 151 44.86 31.43 -22.18
C PRO A 151 46.17 31.17 -22.95
N GLN A 152 46.18 31.54 -24.23
CA GLN A 152 47.38 31.62 -25.07
C GLN A 152 48.30 32.78 -24.65
#